data_AF-A0A1I2B4E5-F1
#
_entry.id   AF-A0A1I2B4E5-F1
#
_cell.length_a   1.000
_cell.length_b   1.000
_cell.length_c   1.000
_cell.angle_alpha   90.00
_cell.angle_beta   90.00
_cell.angle_gamma   90.00
#
_symmetry.space_group_name_H-M   'P 1'
#
loop_
_entity.id
_entity.type
_entity.pdbx_description
1 polymer ?
#
loop_
_entity_poly.entity_id
_entity_poly.type
_entity_poly.pdbx_seq_one_letter_code
_entity_poly.pdbx_strand_id
1 'polypeptide(L)'
;MEWNRIREWYPSKWVVIEARSSHSHQGYRILDDMEVLEVFEEPMSAMRCHANLQKENPTRELYFFHTSRELLDIHERKRVRFQKV
;
A
#
# COMPACT_ATOMS: atom_id res chain seq x y z
N MET A 1 -3.56 -10.64 -5.40
CA MET A 1 -4.18 -10.02 -6.58
C MET A 1 -3.19 -9.09 -7.26
N GLU A 2 -3.31 -8.90 -8.57
CA GLU A 2 -2.54 -7.90 -9.32
C GLU A 2 -3.23 -6.52 -9.26
N TRP A 3 -2.47 -5.43 -9.36
CA TRP A 3 -3.00 -4.07 -9.29
C TRP A 3 -4.11 -3.79 -10.32
N ASN A 4 -3.94 -4.25 -11.56
CA ASN A 4 -4.94 -4.03 -12.61
C ASN A 4 -6.31 -4.64 -12.26
N ARG A 5 -6.33 -5.83 -11.65
CA ARG A 5 -7.59 -6.45 -11.20
C ARG A 5 -8.25 -5.66 -10.07
N ILE A 6 -7.46 -5.11 -9.16
CA ILE A 6 -7.97 -4.25 -8.08
C ILE A 6 -8.64 -3.01 -8.67
N ARG A 7 -8.06 -2.41 -9.72
CA ARG A 7 -8.64 -1.27 -10.41
C ARG A 7 -9.98 -1.60 -11.08
N GLU A 8 -10.10 -2.79 -11.65
CA GLU A 8 -11.34 -3.28 -12.28
C GLU A 8 -12.45 -3.55 -11.24
N TRP A 9 -12.10 -4.14 -10.10
CA TRP A 9 -13.08 -4.48 -9.05
C TRP A 9 -13.52 -3.28 -8.22
N TYR A 10 -12.63 -2.29 -8.05
CA TYR A 10 -12.87 -1.12 -7.21
C TYR A 10 -12.60 0.19 -7.98
N PRO A 11 -13.35 0.49 -9.07
CA PRO A 11 -13.09 1.67 -9.87
C PRO A 11 -13.36 2.96 -9.10
N SER A 12 -12.43 3.92 -9.19
CA SER A 12 -12.51 5.25 -8.54
C SER A 12 -12.70 5.18 -7.02
N LYS A 13 -11.94 4.30 -6.36
CA LYS A 13 -11.93 4.12 -4.90
C LYS A 13 -10.54 4.33 -4.33
N TRP A 14 -10.49 4.67 -3.05
CA TRP A 14 -9.30 4.50 -2.23
C TRP A 14 -9.29 3.09 -1.66
N VAL A 15 -8.16 2.39 -1.78
CA VAL A 15 -7.97 1.05 -1.23
C VAL A 15 -6.78 1.05 -0.27
N VAL A 16 -6.94 0.36 0.86
CA VAL A 16 -5.80 -0.02 1.72
C VAL A 16 -5.42 -1.44 1.36
N ILE A 17 -4.17 -1.65 1.02
CA ILE A 17 -3.65 -2.94 0.56
C ILE A 17 -2.50 -3.42 1.43
N GLU A 18 -2.41 -4.73 1.60
CA GLU A 18 -1.21 -5.40 2.11
C GLU A 18 -0.45 -6.04 0.95
N ALA A 19 0.86 -5.80 0.90
CA ALA A 19 1.74 -6.57 0.03
C ALA A 19 1.98 -7.95 0.66
N ARG A 20 1.54 -9.01 -0.03
CA ARG A 20 1.77 -10.41 0.37
C ARG A 20 3.17 -10.86 -0.06
N SER A 21 3.61 -10.39 -1.23
CA SER A 21 4.99 -10.51 -1.70
C SER A 21 5.37 -9.30 -2.52
N SER A 22 6.64 -8.91 -2.41
CA SER A 22 7.19 -7.73 -3.06
C SER A 22 8.70 -7.88 -3.19
N HIS A 23 9.24 -7.26 -4.23
CA HIS A 23 10.68 -7.21 -4.44
C HIS A 23 11.13 -5.80 -4.78
N SER A 24 12.43 -5.60 -4.66
CA SER A 24 13.09 -4.33 -4.91
C SER A 24 13.75 -4.37 -6.28
N HIS A 25 13.46 -3.40 -7.13
CA HIS A 25 14.06 -3.29 -8.45
C HIS A 25 14.38 -1.84 -8.77
N GLN A 26 15.66 -1.53 -9.02
CA GLN A 26 16.12 -0.19 -9.41
C GLN A 26 15.66 0.95 -8.48
N GLY A 27 15.58 0.71 -7.17
CA GLY A 27 15.14 1.71 -6.17
C GLY A 27 13.62 1.87 -6.06
N TYR A 28 12.86 1.01 -6.74
CA TYR A 28 11.42 0.88 -6.60
C TYR A 28 11.05 -0.39 -5.85
N ARG A 29 9.94 -0.31 -5.13
CA ARG A 29 9.29 -1.45 -4.50
C ARG A 29 8.17 -1.93 -5.43
N ILE A 30 8.33 -3.13 -5.97
CA ILE A 30 7.36 -3.78 -6.86
C ILE A 30 6.51 -4.72 -6.02
N LEU A 31 5.17 -4.59 -6.11
CA LEU A 31 4.23 -5.46 -5.42
C LEU A 31 3.86 -6.62 -6.35
N ASP A 32 4.39 -7.81 -6.07
CA ASP A 32 4.14 -9.02 -6.86
C ASP A 32 2.76 -9.60 -6.57
N ASP A 33 2.37 -9.57 -5.30
CA ASP A 33 1.05 -10.01 -4.85
C ASP A 33 0.55 -9.10 -3.74
N MET A 34 -0.72 -8.70 -3.83
CA MET A 34 -1.34 -7.83 -2.84
C MET A 34 -2.80 -8.20 -2.54
N GLU A 35 -3.25 -7.85 -1.36
CA GLU A 35 -4.61 -8.07 -0.88
C GLU A 35 -5.25 -6.73 -0.49
N VAL A 36 -6.50 -6.52 -0.91
CA VAL A 36 -7.30 -5.36 -0.47
C VAL A 36 -7.87 -5.67 0.91
N LEU A 37 -7.49 -4.86 1.90
CA LEU A 37 -8.01 -4.98 3.26
C LEU A 37 -9.30 -4.18 3.43
N GLU A 38 -9.32 -2.95 2.91
CA GLU A 38 -10.42 -2.00 3.09
C GLU A 38 -10.56 -1.07 1.87
N VAL A 39 -11.79 -0.57 1.64
CA VAL A 39 -12.16 0.27 0.50
C VAL A 39 -12.92 1.51 1.00
N PHE A 40 -12.59 2.67 0.44
CA PHE A 40 -13.14 3.97 0.85
C PHE A 40 -13.44 4.87 -0.34
N GLU A 41 -14.40 5.77 -0.18
CA GLU A 41 -14.62 6.90 -1.11
C GLU A 41 -13.64 8.05 -0.83
N GLU A 42 -13.33 8.28 0.45
CA GLU A 42 -12.60 9.45 0.88
C GLU A 42 -11.13 9.14 1.25
N PRO A 43 -10.17 9.98 0.83
CA PRO A 43 -8.74 9.76 1.10
C PRO A 43 -8.41 9.73 2.59
N MET A 44 -9.08 10.57 3.38
CA MET A 44 -8.80 10.70 4.82
C MET A 44 -9.17 9.43 5.60
N SER A 45 -10.22 8.73 5.16
CA SER A 45 -10.67 7.47 5.75
C SER A 45 -9.67 6.36 5.47
N ALA A 46 -9.20 6.24 4.22
CA ALA A 46 -8.16 5.28 3.84
C ALA A 46 -6.84 5.54 4.57
N MET A 47 -6.39 6.80 4.64
CA MET A 47 -5.17 7.17 5.34
C MET A 47 -5.24 6.86 6.85
N ARG A 48 -6.38 7.12 7.49
CA ARG A 48 -6.57 6.81 8.92
C ARG A 48 -6.57 5.31 9.17
N CYS A 49 -7.26 4.54 8.33
CA CYS A 49 -7.27 3.08 8.40
C CYS A 49 -5.85 2.51 8.25
N HIS A 50 -5.13 2.94 7.20
CA HIS A 50 -3.72 2.56 6.99
C HIS A 50 -2.85 2.85 8.22
N ALA A 51 -2.95 4.06 8.78
CA ALA A 51 -2.16 4.44 9.95
C ALA A 51 -2.48 3.61 11.19
N ASN A 52 -3.73 3.19 11.39
CA ASN A 52 -4.12 2.33 12.50
C ASN A 52 -3.58 0.91 12.32
N LEU A 53 -3.80 0.30 11.15
CA LEU A 53 -3.30 -1.03 10.84
C LEU A 53 -1.77 -1.10 10.93
N GLN A 54 -1.06 -0.05 10.48
CA GLN A 54 0.39 0.02 10.57
C GLN A 54 0.89 0.11 12.02
N LYS A 55 0.14 0.77 12.93
CA LYS A 55 0.47 0.82 14.36
C LYS A 55 0.26 -0.52 15.04
N GLU A 56 -0.84 -1.21 14.70
CA GLU A 56 -1.18 -2.52 15.25
C GLU A 56 -0.15 -3.58 14.85
N ASN A 57 0.34 -3.52 13.61
CA ASN A 57 1.36 -4.44 13.14
C ASN A 57 2.41 -3.75 12.25
N PRO A 58 3.49 -3.22 12.85
CA PRO A 58 4.53 -2.47 12.14
C PRO A 58 5.35 -3.29 11.13
N THR A 59 5.27 -4.62 11.18
CA THR A 59 6.00 -5.50 10.25
C THR A 59 5.22 -5.78 8.96
N ARG A 60 3.90 -5.54 8.93
CA ARG A 60 3.10 -5.63 7.71
C ARG A 60 3.49 -4.52 6.74
N GLU A 61 3.61 -4.88 5.48
CA GLU A 61 3.90 -3.95 4.39
C GLU A 61 2.58 -3.44 3.80
N LEU A 62 2.12 -2.31 4.34
CA LEU A 62 0.82 -1.74 4.02
C LEU A 62 0.96 -0.47 3.18
N TYR A 63 0.06 -0.31 2.22
CA TYR A 63 -0.07 0.90 1.40
C TYR A 63 -1.53 1.34 1.29
N PHE A 64 -1.74 2.57 0.84
CA PHE A 64 -3.05 3.01 0.38
C PHE A 64 -2.92 3.79 -0.94
N PHE A 65 -3.79 3.49 -1.90
CA PHE A 65 -3.75 4.09 -3.23
C PHE A 65 -5.16 4.38 -3.72
N HIS A 66 -5.28 5.36 -4.61
CA HIS A 66 -6.49 5.55 -5.39
C HIS A 66 -6.41 4.69 -6.67
N THR A 67 -7.48 3.97 -7.00
CA THR A 67 -7.52 3.01 -8.12
C THR A 67 -7.56 3.67 -9.50
N SER A 68 -7.68 5.00 -9.57
CA SER A 68 -7.44 5.73 -10.82
C SER A 68 -5.96 5.71 -11.25
N ARG A 69 -5.02 5.34 -10.38
CA ARG A 69 -3.60 5.25 -10.72
C ARG A 69 -3.37 4.04 -11.60
N GLU A 70 -2.86 4.27 -12.81
CA GLU A 70 -2.55 3.18 -13.75
C GLU A 70 -1.42 2.30 -13.26
N LEU A 71 -0.39 2.92 -12.67
CA LEU A 71 0.79 2.24 -12.16
C LEU A 71 1.02 2.60 -10.69
N LEU A 72 1.55 1.63 -9.94
CA LEU A 72 2.03 1.85 -8.59
C LEU A 72 3.47 2.34 -8.66
N ASP A 73 3.68 3.60 -8.27
CA ASP A 73 5.00 4.21 -8.21
C ASP A 73 5.46 4.31 -6.74
N ILE A 74 6.12 3.25 -6.27
CA ILE A 74 6.55 3.12 -4.88
C ILE A 74 8.06 3.21 -4.83
N HIS A 75 8.56 4.40 -4.50
CA HIS A 75 9.98 4.61 -4.26
C HIS A 75 10.41 3.96 -2.94
N GLU A 76 11.52 3.22 -2.97
CA GLU A 76 12.14 2.75 -1.75
C GLU A 76 12.67 3.92 -0.93
N ARG A 77 12.04 4.16 0.21
CA ARG A 77 12.62 5.02 1.25
C ARG A 77 13.33 4.14 2.24
N LYS A 78 14.67 4.24 2.32
CA LYS A 78 15.42 3.70 3.45
C LYS A 78 14.90 4.38 4.71
N ARG A 79 14.08 3.67 5.50
CA ARG A 79 13.76 4.09 6.87
C ARG A 79 15.06 4.04 7.66
N VAL A 80 15.67 5.20 7.90
CA VAL A 80 16.76 5.32 8.86
C VAL A 80 16.14 5.12 10.25
N ARG A 81 16.28 3.91 10.80
CA ARG A 81 15.97 3.67 12.21
C ARG A 81 17.10 4.30 13.01
N PHE A 82 16.83 5.42 13.67
CA PHE A 82 17.69 5.86 14.77
C PHE A 82 17.42 4.92 15.96
N GLN A 83 18.31 3.97 16.19
CA GLN A 83 18.39 3.31 17.50
C GLN A 83 18.88 4.38 18.48
N LYS A 84 18.01 4.79 19.41
CA LYS A 84 18.47 5.52 20.59
C LYS A 84 19.45 4.60 21.33
N VAL A 85 20.71 5.01 21.39
CA VAL A 85 21.74 4.49 22.30
C VAL A 85 21.44 5.00 23.70
#